data_AF-A0A137S4E6-F1
#
_entry.id   AF-A0A137S4E6-F1
#
_cell.length_a   1.000
_cell.length_b   1.000
_cell.length_c   1.000
_cell.angle_alpha   90.00
_cell.angle_beta   90.00
_cell.angle_gamma   90.00
#
_symmetry.space_group_name_H-M   'P 1'
#
loop_
_entity.id
_entity.type
_entity.pdbx_description
1 polymer ?
#
loop_
_entity_poly.entity_id
_entity_poly.type
_entity_poly.pdbx_seq_one_letter_code
_entity_poly.pdbx_strand_id
1 'polypeptide(L)'
;MDPFPNLIAIHWFSFAEQKYYSIMIDVPPDLQDQMRVPAPNRTQDGEIRHLPRSDLILGLAPGGEVVVWMMSQRTNAVEVMRVQAIEVEGNLNAFKERTKNYLERSGAYLEKHGVPLEGW
;
A
#
# COMPACT_ATOMS: atom_id res chain seq x y z
N MET A 1 9.53 22.34 12.46
CA MET A 1 9.12 21.66 11.23
C MET A 1 8.70 20.27 11.61
N ASP A 2 7.54 19.82 11.14
CA ASP A 2 7.11 18.44 11.36
C ASP A 2 8.00 17.49 10.56
N PRO A 3 8.41 16.36 11.14
CA PRO A 3 9.28 15.41 10.46
C PRO A 3 8.55 14.81 9.25
N PHE A 4 9.28 14.65 8.14
CA PHE A 4 8.84 13.92 6.95
C PHE A 4 9.79 12.76 6.71
N PRO A 5 9.28 11.54 6.45
CA PRO A 5 10.13 10.38 6.27
C PRO A 5 10.98 10.54 5.01
N ASN A 6 12.27 10.22 5.13
CA ASN A 6 13.16 10.01 3.99
C ASN A 6 13.28 8.53 3.61
N LEU A 7 12.86 7.63 4.51
CA LEU A 7 12.98 6.18 4.36
C LEU A 7 11.75 5.50 4.97
N ILE A 8 11.20 4.50 4.27
CA ILE A 8 10.10 3.68 4.75
C ILE A 8 10.51 2.20 4.66
N ALA A 9 10.56 1.52 5.80
CA ALA A 9 10.79 0.07 5.86
C ALA A 9 9.46 -0.65 6.06
N ILE A 10 9.19 -1.66 5.24
CA ILE A 10 7.96 -2.44 5.28
C ILE A 10 8.32 -3.92 5.30
N HIS A 11 7.66 -4.66 6.19
CA HIS A 11 7.72 -6.11 6.26
C HIS A 11 6.29 -6.63 6.47
N TRP A 12 5.84 -7.54 5.61
CA TRP A 12 4.47 -8.05 5.69
C TRP A 12 4.36 -9.52 5.31
N PHE A 13 3.23 -10.12 5.68
CA PHE A 13 2.85 -11.48 5.34
C PHE A 13 1.65 -11.48 4.39
N SER A 14 1.79 -12.08 3.22
CA SER A 14 0.70 -12.29 2.27
C SER A 14 -0.08 -13.55 2.64
N PHE A 15 -1.34 -13.40 3.05
CA PHE A 15 -2.22 -14.54 3.34
C PHE A 15 -2.62 -15.31 2.08
N ALA A 16 -2.70 -14.64 0.92
CA ALA A 16 -3.02 -15.31 -0.34
C ALA A 16 -1.88 -16.24 -0.78
N GLU A 17 -0.63 -15.82 -0.56
CA GLU A 17 0.55 -16.51 -1.07
C GLU A 17 1.30 -17.32 0.01
N GLN A 18 0.99 -17.09 1.30
CA GLN A 18 1.71 -17.67 2.44
C GLN A 18 3.21 -17.36 2.44
N LYS A 19 3.54 -16.10 2.14
CA LYS A 19 4.92 -15.59 1.99
C LYS A 19 5.15 -14.33 2.80
N TYR A 20 6.39 -14.10 3.20
CA TYR A 20 6.82 -12.83 3.74
C TYR A 20 7.49 -11.99 2.66
N TYR A 21 7.24 -10.69 2.68
CA TYR A 21 7.88 -9.73 1.81
C TYR A 21 8.50 -8.61 2.63
N SER A 22 9.64 -8.09 2.16
CA SER A 22 10.32 -6.95 2.78
C SER A 22 10.83 -5.97 1.74
N ILE A 23 10.76 -4.68 2.05
CA ILE A 23 11.37 -3.63 1.25
C ILE A 23 11.76 -2.44 2.12
N MET A 24 12.81 -1.75 1.68
CA MET A 24 13.19 -0.43 2.15
C MET A 24 13.03 0.55 0.99
N ILE A 25 12.22 1.59 1.19
CA ILE A 25 11.84 2.56 0.17
C ILE A 25 12.47 3.90 0.51
N ASP A 26 13.34 4.40 -0.37
CA ASP A 26 13.81 5.78 -0.33
C ASP A 26 12.68 6.72 -0.78
N VAL A 27 12.28 7.63 0.08
CA VAL A 27 11.23 8.62 -0.22
C VAL A 27 11.84 9.72 -1.08
N PRO A 28 11.23 10.07 -2.24
CA PRO A 28 11.72 11.16 -3.07
C PRO A 28 11.87 12.45 -2.25
N PRO A 29 13.01 13.14 -2.33
CA PRO A 29 13.30 14.30 -1.47
C PRO A 29 12.33 15.46 -1.68
N ASP A 30 11.72 15.55 -2.86
CA ASP A 30 10.73 16.57 -3.24
C ASP A 30 9.28 16.13 -2.97
N LEU A 31 9.03 14.91 -2.50
CA LEU A 31 7.67 14.40 -2.29
C LEU A 31 6.85 15.27 -1.33
N GLN A 32 7.48 15.78 -0.27
CA GLN A 32 6.80 16.68 0.66
C GLN A 32 6.35 17.97 -0.02
N ASP A 33 7.16 18.52 -0.93
CA ASP A 33 6.82 19.72 -1.67
C ASP A 33 5.72 19.45 -2.69
N GLN A 34 5.73 18.29 -3.34
CA GLN A 34 4.64 17.85 -4.20
C GLN A 34 3.32 17.68 -3.43
N MET A 35 3.36 17.13 -2.21
CA MET A 35 2.19 16.98 -1.34
C MET A 35 1.61 18.33 -0.90
N ARG A 36 2.46 19.36 -0.75
CA ARG A 36 2.02 20.73 -0.42
C ARG A 36 1.28 21.42 -1.56
N VAL A 37 1.43 20.96 -2.81
CA VAL A 37 0.69 21.52 -3.95
C VAL A 37 -0.81 21.25 -3.77
N PRO A 38 -1.66 22.29 -3.69
CA PRO A 38 -3.09 22.11 -3.46
C PRO A 38 -3.78 21.33 -4.58
N ALA A 39 -4.59 20.33 -4.21
CA ALA A 39 -5.41 19.54 -5.11
C ALA A 39 -6.90 19.71 -4.78
N PRO A 40 -7.82 19.52 -5.75
CA PRO A 40 -9.25 19.50 -5.47
C PRO A 40 -9.59 18.51 -4.36
N ASN A 41 -10.36 18.96 -3.39
CA ASN A 41 -10.76 18.23 -2.20
C ASN A 41 -12.22 18.60 -1.91
N ARG A 42 -13.10 17.59 -1.86
CA ARG A 42 -14.52 17.80 -1.64
C ARG A 42 -14.81 17.84 -0.14
N THR A 43 -15.37 18.95 0.35
CA THR A 43 -15.75 19.08 1.75
C THR A 43 -17.03 18.29 2.05
N GLN A 44 -17.35 18.15 3.33
CA GLN A 44 -18.58 17.48 3.78
C GLN A 44 -19.85 18.17 3.24
N ASP A 45 -19.81 19.49 3.06
CA ASP A 45 -20.91 20.29 2.50
C ASP A 45 -21.00 20.23 0.97
N GLY A 46 -20.09 19.49 0.32
CA GLY A 46 -20.08 19.27 -1.12
C GLY A 46 -19.31 20.33 -1.93
N GLU A 47 -18.72 21.33 -1.28
CA GLU A 47 -17.86 22.32 -1.92
C GLU A 47 -16.53 21.70 -2.36
N ILE A 48 -15.94 22.23 -3.44
CA ILE A 48 -14.58 21.89 -3.84
C ILE A 48 -13.64 22.95 -3.30
N ARG A 49 -12.67 22.54 -2.47
CA ARG A 49 -11.58 23.38 -2.00
C ARG A 49 -10.26 22.82 -2.52
N HIS A 50 -9.30 23.70 -2.77
CA HIS A 50 -7.94 23.29 -3.12
C HIS A 50 -7.10 23.22 -1.84
N LEU A 51 -6.79 22.01 -1.42
CA LEU A 51 -6.05 21.74 -0.19
C LEU A 51 -4.84 20.84 -0.48
N PRO A 52 -3.74 20.98 0.27
CA PRO A 52 -2.63 20.04 0.20
C PRO A 52 -3.07 18.59 0.41
N ARG A 53 -2.30 17.65 -0.15
CA ARG A 53 -2.45 16.22 0.15
C ARG A 53 -1.78 15.94 1.49
N SER A 54 -2.47 15.22 2.36
CA SER A 54 -2.03 14.96 3.73
C SER A 54 -1.49 13.54 3.95
N ASP A 55 -1.79 12.62 3.03
CA ASP A 55 -1.60 11.19 3.24
C ASP A 55 -0.65 10.60 2.20
N LEU A 56 0.26 9.75 2.67
CA LEU A 56 0.96 8.79 1.85
C LEU A 56 0.33 7.42 2.08
N ILE A 57 -0.25 6.85 1.03
CA ILE A 57 -0.88 5.53 1.07
C ILE A 57 0.05 4.53 0.39
N LEU A 58 0.30 3.40 1.04
CA LEU A 58 1.12 2.31 0.52
C LEU A 58 0.22 1.09 0.31
N GLY A 59 -0.01 0.73 -0.95
CA GLY A 59 -0.72 -0.47 -1.33
C GLY A 59 0.25 -1.63 -1.40
N LEU A 60 -0.01 -2.68 -0.62
CA LEU A 60 0.76 -3.91 -0.63
C LEU A 60 0.01 -4.93 -1.50
N ALA A 61 0.49 -5.14 -2.71
CA ALA A 61 -0.09 -6.05 -3.68
C ALA A 61 0.57 -7.44 -3.61
N PRO A 62 -0.14 -8.49 -4.06
CA PRO A 62 0.45 -9.80 -4.28
C PRO A 62 1.70 -9.77 -5.17
N GLY A 63 2.56 -10.77 -5.02
CA GLY A 63 3.84 -10.83 -5.75
C GLY A 63 4.90 -9.88 -5.21
N GLY A 64 4.63 -9.16 -4.11
CA GLY A 64 5.59 -8.25 -3.48
C GLY A 64 5.58 -6.82 -4.03
N GLU A 65 4.63 -6.46 -4.89
CA GLU A 65 4.55 -5.11 -5.43
C GLU A 65 4.02 -4.12 -4.39
N VAL A 66 4.66 -2.96 -4.29
CA VAL A 66 4.22 -1.84 -3.46
C VAL A 66 3.98 -0.63 -4.34
N VAL A 67 2.76 -0.09 -4.25
CA VAL A 67 2.39 1.15 -4.94
C VAL A 67 2.21 2.25 -3.90
N VAL A 68 2.85 3.39 -4.13
CA VAL A 68 2.80 4.53 -3.23
C VAL A 68 1.97 5.64 -3.87
N TRP A 69 0.97 6.15 -3.17
CA TRP A 69 0.18 7.29 -3.60
C TRP A 69 0.31 8.45 -2.61
N MET A 70 0.34 9.68 -3.14
CA MET A 70 -0.01 10.85 -2.36
C MET A 70 -1.48 11.19 -2.57
N MET A 71 -2.23 11.42 -1.48
CA MET A 71 -3.64 11.77 -1.54
C MET A 71 -4.12 12.48 -0.27
N SER A 72 -5.32 13.07 -0.34
CA SER A 72 -6.14 13.35 0.85
C SER A 72 -7.55 12.80 0.69
N GLN A 73 -7.92 12.40 -0.53
CA GLN A 73 -9.18 11.76 -0.91
C GLN A 73 -8.93 10.85 -2.09
N ARG A 74 -9.73 9.77 -2.25
CA ARG A 74 -9.58 8.84 -3.38
C ARG A 74 -9.58 9.55 -4.74
N THR A 75 -10.37 10.61 -4.88
CA THR A 75 -10.53 11.39 -6.11
C THR A 75 -9.31 12.23 -6.49
N ASN A 76 -8.35 12.44 -5.59
CA ASN A 76 -7.17 13.26 -5.85
C ASN A 76 -5.85 12.48 -5.70
N ALA A 77 -5.94 11.15 -5.65
CA ALA A 77 -4.79 10.28 -5.56
C ALA A 77 -3.90 10.39 -6.80
N VAL A 78 -2.60 10.48 -6.55
CA VAL A 78 -1.55 10.47 -7.57
C VAL A 78 -0.54 9.41 -7.17
N GLU A 79 -0.28 8.47 -8.08
CA GLU A 79 0.78 7.48 -7.90
C GLU A 79 2.13 8.19 -7.93
N VAL A 80 2.93 7.96 -6.89
CA VAL A 80 4.27 8.53 -6.69
C VAL A 80 5.29 7.58 -7.29
N MET A 81 5.18 6.29 -6.97
CA MET A 81 6.09 5.26 -7.42
C MET A 81 5.49 3.86 -7.24
N ARG A 82 6.08 2.91 -7.96
CA ARG A 82 5.84 1.48 -7.86
C ARG A 82 7.18 0.78 -7.68
N VAL A 83 7.28 -0.06 -6.67
CA VAL A 83 8.52 -0.72 -6.28
C VAL A 83 8.27 -2.19 -5.95
N GLN A 84 9.30 -3.01 -6.08
CA GLN A 84 9.22 -4.46 -5.92
C GLN A 84 9.93 -4.89 -4.63
N ALA A 85 9.19 -5.49 -3.71
CA ALA A 85 9.74 -6.10 -2.51
C ALA A 85 10.34 -7.47 -2.82
N ILE A 86 11.23 -7.91 -1.92
CA ILE A 86 11.81 -9.24 -1.98
C ILE A 86 11.02 -10.20 -1.08
N GLU A 87 10.83 -11.43 -1.55
CA GLU A 87 10.37 -12.53 -0.70
C GLU A 87 11.47 -12.83 0.33
N VAL A 88 11.09 -13.01 1.59
CA VAL A 88 12.00 -13.34 2.68
C VAL A 88 11.52 -14.56 3.43
N GLU A 89 12.45 -15.27 4.06
CA GLU A 89 12.10 -16.37 4.96
C GLU A 89 11.46 -15.84 6.25
N GLY A 90 10.57 -16.64 6.84
CA GLY A 90 9.93 -16.30 8.10
C GLY A 90 9.11 -17.45 8.67
N ASN A 91 8.69 -17.32 9.93
CA ASN A 91 7.86 -18.34 10.57
C ASN A 91 6.42 -18.29 10.04
N LEU A 92 6.09 -19.16 9.09
CA LEU A 92 4.72 -19.25 8.53
C LEU A 92 3.68 -19.61 9.59
N ASN A 93 4.07 -20.29 10.67
CA ASN A 93 3.16 -20.62 11.76
C ASN A 93 2.84 -19.43 12.67
N ALA A 94 3.55 -18.29 12.54
CA ALA A 94 3.26 -17.09 13.32
C ALA A 94 1.83 -16.57 13.10
N PHE A 95 1.24 -16.84 11.93
CA PHE A 95 -0.11 -16.43 11.56
C PHE A 95 -1.07 -17.60 11.33
N LYS A 96 -0.76 -18.81 11.84
CA LYS A 96 -1.49 -20.06 11.55
C LYS A 96 -3.01 -19.94 11.64
N GLU A 97 -3.54 -19.44 12.75
CA GLU A 97 -5.00 -19.29 12.94
C GLU A 97 -5.61 -18.25 12.00
N ARG A 98 -4.88 -17.17 11.68
CA ARG A 98 -5.35 -16.15 10.73
C ARG A 98 -5.33 -16.67 9.30
N THR A 99 -4.29 -17.41 8.92
CA THR A 99 -4.21 -18.14 7.64
C THR A 99 -5.38 -19.10 7.51
N LYS A 100 -5.67 -19.90 8.53
CA LYS A 100 -6.79 -20.84 8.51
C LYS A 100 -8.12 -20.12 8.24
N ASN A 101 -8.43 -19.07 9.01
CA ASN A 101 -9.64 -18.28 8.83
C ASN A 101 -9.72 -17.61 7.45
N TYR A 102 -8.59 -17.13 6.92
CA TYR A 102 -8.53 -16.53 5.58
C TYR A 102 -8.83 -17.57 4.49
N LEU A 103 -8.20 -18.75 4.56
CA LEU A 103 -8.39 -19.84 3.60
C LEU A 103 -9.77 -20.48 3.70
N GLU A 104 -10.39 -20.53 4.89
CA GLU A 104 -11.78 -20.95 5.04
C GLU A 104 -12.74 -20.04 4.26
N ARG A 105 -12.45 -18.74 4.18
CA ARG A 105 -13.30 -17.75 3.47
C ARG A 105 -12.97 -17.64 1.99
N SER A 106 -11.70 -17.81 1.61
CA SER A 106 -11.18 -17.39 0.30
C SER A 106 -10.44 -18.50 -0.46
N GLY A 107 -10.14 -19.64 0.19
CA GLY A 107 -9.30 -20.71 -0.36
C GLY A 107 -9.86 -21.31 -1.64
N ALA A 108 -11.15 -21.67 -1.67
CA ALA A 108 -11.79 -22.22 -2.87
C ALA A 108 -11.75 -21.25 -4.07
N TYR A 109 -11.80 -19.94 -3.82
CA TYR A 109 -11.64 -18.94 -4.87
C TYR A 109 -10.19 -18.92 -5.38
N LEU A 110 -9.21 -18.90 -4.48
CA LEU A 110 -7.79 -18.92 -4.84
C LEU A 110 -7.38 -20.18 -5.59
N GLU A 111 -7.90 -21.35 -5.21
CA GLU A 111 -7.66 -22.61 -5.93
C GLU A 111 -8.18 -22.55 -7.36
N LYS A 112 -9.34 -21.91 -7.57
CA LYS A 112 -9.98 -21.82 -8.88
C LYS A 112 -9.39 -20.74 -9.78
N HIS A 113 -9.01 -19.60 -9.21
CA HIS A 113 -8.68 -18.38 -9.96
C HIS A 113 -7.20 -17.97 -9.84
N GLY A 114 -6.46 -18.56 -8.91
CA GLY A 114 -5.13 -18.10 -8.53
C GLY A 114 -5.16 -16.78 -7.77
N VAL A 115 -3.98 -16.28 -7.46
CA VAL A 115 -3.80 -14.92 -6.94
C VAL A 115 -3.64 -14.00 -8.17
N PRO A 116 -4.51 -13.00 -8.39
CA PRO A 116 -4.25 -11.99 -9.41
C PRO A 116 -2.91 -11.34 -9.09
N LEU A 117 -2.08 -11.04 -10.10
CA LEU A 117 -0.79 -10.36 -9.95
C LEU A 117 -0.75 -8.99 -10.69
N GLU A 118 -1.88 -8.57 -11.24
CA GLU A 118 -2.03 -7.34 -12.03
C GLU A 118 -3.40 -6.69 -11.73
N GLY A 119 -3.54 -5.40 -12.08
CA GLY A 119 -4.83 -4.70 -12.07
C GLY A 119 -5.06 -3.78 -10.86
N TRP A 120 -3.99 -3.27 -10.25
CA TRP A 120 -3.99 -2.40 -9.07
C TRP A 120 -3.22 -1.11 -9.26
#